data_AF-A0A5C7Z2E6-F1
#
_entry.id   AF-A0A5C7Z2E6-F1
#
_cell.length_a   1.000
_cell.length_b   1.000
_cell.length_c   1.000
_cell.angle_alpha   90.00
_cell.angle_beta   90.00
_cell.angle_gamma   90.00
#
_symmetry.space_group_name_H-M   'P 1'
#
loop_
_entity.id
_entity.type
_entity.pdbx_description
1 polymer ?
#
loop_
_entity_poly.entity_id
_entity_poly.type
_entity_poly.pdbx_seq_one_letter_code
_entity_poly.pdbx_strand_id
1 'polypeptide(L)' 'MRTHFIAIGGAAMHNLALALHNKGYHVTGSDDAIFE' A
#
# COMPACT_ATOMS: atom_id res chain seq x y z
N MET A 1 -14.92 -1.22 0.16
CA MET A 1 -13.95 -1.95 1.00
C MET A 1 -12.85 -0.98 1.40
N ARG A 2 -12.42 -0.99 2.68
CA ARG A 2 -11.37 -0.11 3.21
C ARG A 2 -10.17 -0.98 3.57
N THR A 3 -9.05 -0.77 2.88
CA THR A 3 -7.84 -1.60 3.04
C THR A 3 -6.70 -0.76 3.59
N HIS A 4 -6.02 -1.29 4.61
CA HIS A 4 -4.83 -0.68 5.20
C HIS A 4 -3.67 -1.66 5.12
N PHE A 5 -2.57 -1.27 4.48
CA PHE A 5 -1.35 -2.07 4.37
C PHE A 5 -0.37 -1.72 5.47
N ILE A 6 0.32 -2.73 6.00
CA ILE A 6 1.48 -2.56 6.89
C ILE A 6 2.71 -2.99 6.08
N ALA A 7 3.79 -2.21 6.15
CA ALA A 7 4.98 -2.35 5.30
C ALA A 7 4.69 -2.17 3.80
N ILE A 8 3.97 -1.09 3.44
CA ILE A 8 3.48 -0.86 2.06
C ILE A 8 4.59 -0.56 1.04
N GLY A 9 5.77 -0.10 1.45
CA GLY A 9 6.87 0.30 0.58
C GLY A 9 7.63 -0.86 -0.08
N GLY A 10 7.34 -2.11 0.30
CA GLY A 10 7.79 -3.27 -0.47
C GLY A 10 7.22 -3.26 -1.90
N ALA A 11 8.06 -3.54 -2.92
CA ALA A 11 7.67 -3.43 -4.33
C ALA A 11 6.39 -4.19 -4.71
N ALA A 12 6.17 -5.37 -4.14
CA ALA A 12 4.96 -6.16 -4.37
C ALA A 12 3.71 -5.51 -3.72
N MET A 13 3.85 -5.01 -2.49
CA MET A 13 2.76 -4.40 -1.73
C MET A 13 2.34 -3.06 -2.34
N HIS A 14 3.30 -2.28 -2.83
CA HIS A 14 3.07 -1.05 -3.55
C HIS A 14 2.24 -1.28 -4.82
N ASN A 15 2.62 -2.26 -5.65
CA ASN A 15 1.90 -2.59 -6.88
C ASN A 15 0.47 -3.08 -6.60
N LEU A 16 0.27 -3.85 -5.53
CA LEU A 16 -1.05 -4.30 -5.11
C LEU A 16 -1.92 -3.11 -4.64
N ALA A 17 -1.34 -2.18 -3.87
CA ALA A 17 -2.03 -0.98 -3.42
C ALA A 17 -2.52 -0.13 -4.59
N LEU A 18 -1.69 0.05 -5.62
CA LEU A 18 -2.05 0.72 -6.88
C LEU A 18 -3.19 0.02 -7.61
N ALA A 19 -3.13 -1.31 -7.76
CA ALA A 19 -4.18 -2.07 -8.42
C ALA A 19 -5.54 -1.94 -7.70
N LEU A 20 -5.53 -1.97 -6.35
CA LEU A 20 -6.73 -1.79 -5.55
C LEU A 20 -7.27 -0.36 -5.62
N HIS A 21 -6.40 0.64 -5.60
CA HIS A 21 -6.78 2.03 -5.78
C HIS A 21 -7.44 2.27 -7.14
N ASN A 22 -6.86 1.74 -8.22
CA ASN A 22 -7.40 1.82 -9.58
C ASN A 22 -8.77 1.12 -9.72
N LYS A 23 -9.03 0.12 -8.87
CA LYS A 23 -10.33 -0.57 -8.81
C LYS A 23 -11.37 0.19 -7.97
N GLY A 24 -11.06 1.39 -7.49
CA GLY A 24 -11.96 2.26 -6.73
C GLY A 24 -12.00 1.96 -5.22
N TYR A 25 -11.05 1.17 -4.70
CA TYR A 25 -10.95 0.93 -3.27
C TYR A 25 -10.21 2.06 -2.57
N HIS A 26 -10.66 2.39 -1.36
CA HIS A 26 -9.94 3.30 -0.49
C HIS A 26 -8.79 2.55 0.19
N VAL A 27 -7.57 2.84 -0.26
CA VAL A 27 -6.34 2.20 0.20
C VAL A 27 -5.52 3.20 1.01
N THR A 28 -5.02 2.75 2.15
CA THR A 28 -4.10 3.48 3.01
C THR A 28 -2.96 2.54 3.38
N GLY A 29 -1.83 3.05 3.87
CA GLY A 29 -0.77 2.18 4.34
C GLY A 29 0.23 2.88 5.23
N SER A 30 0.93 2.08 6.03
CA SER A 30 2.08 2.47 6.83
C SER A 30 3.32 1.71 6.37
N ASP A 31 4.48 2.33 6.57
CA ASP A 31 5.78 1.67 6.43
C ASP A 31 6.79 2.29 7.39
N ASP A 32 7.72 1.47 7.86
CA ASP A 32 8.87 1.90 8.62
C ASP A 32 9.97 2.25 7.63
N ALA A 33 9.90 3.46 7.07
CA ALA A 33 10.91 3.94 6.15
C ALA A 33 12.21 4.25 6.91
N ILE A 34 13.07 3.24 7.06
CA ILE A 34 14.45 3.41 7.54
C ILE A 34 15.30 3.76 6.30
N PHE A 35 15.62 5.04 6.14
CA PHE A 35 16.58 5.49 5.13
C PHE A 35 17.99 5.44 5.77
N GLU A 36 18.89 4.65 5.20
CA GLU A 36 20.34 4.67 5.46
C GLU A 36 21.06 5.65 4.52
#